data_AF-A0A7V4AVX5-F1
#
_entry.id   AF-A0A7V4AVX5-F1
#
_cell.length_a   1.000
_cell.length_b   1.000
_cell.length_c   1.000
_cell.angle_alpha   90.00
_cell.angle_beta   90.00
_cell.angle_gamma   90.00
#
_symmetry.space_group_name_H-M   'P 1'
#
loop_
_entity.id
_entity.type
_entity.pdbx_description
1 polymer ?
#
loop_
_entity_poly.entity_id
_entity_poly.type
_entity_poly.pdbx_seq_one_letter_code
_entity_poly.pdbx_strand_id
1 'polypeptide(L)'
;MGVFDDPFDPKARPWSCPCGRHASFAAHAAALACETVADPEPRGAEALADRIVETAVTRAVFGTEARRRAFVGLVGRAAAAAALGAVFPLGRAKEAFAETPRRIEKRDLKVGFIPITCATPIIMAEPLGFYKKHGLNATVKRAAGWAMIRDWAINKEVDAAHMLTPMPLAITLGAGSMPKPFYMPAVENINGQAITLHIKHKEVKTAADMKGFRFCVPFDYSMHNYLLRYFLAEGGVHPDKDVQIRVVRIAPVQPGEWRKVSTNN
;
A
#
# COMPACT_ATOMS: atom_id res chain seq x y z
N MET A 1 2.49 14.70 1.71
CA MET A 1 1.10 15.19 1.65
C MET A 1 0.26 14.19 0.86
N GLY A 2 -0.96 13.90 1.31
CA GLY A 2 -1.95 13.14 0.56
C GLY A 2 -2.48 13.93 -0.64
N VAL A 3 -3.24 13.28 -1.52
CA VAL A 3 -3.87 13.91 -2.71
C VAL A 3 -4.89 14.99 -2.34
N PHE A 4 -5.44 14.91 -1.14
CA PHE A 4 -6.48 15.83 -0.64
C PHE A 4 -5.95 16.96 0.24
N ASP A 5 -4.65 16.96 0.51
CA ASP A 5 -3.99 17.99 1.31
C ASP A 5 -3.71 19.22 0.44
N ASP A 6 -3.55 20.36 1.11
CA ASP A 6 -3.16 21.59 0.45
C ASP A 6 -1.65 21.64 0.20
N PRO A 7 -1.19 21.75 -1.06
CA PRO A 7 0.24 21.79 -1.36
C PRO A 7 0.94 23.05 -0.81
N PHE A 8 0.19 24.12 -0.58
CA PHE A 8 0.71 25.39 -0.07
C PHE A 8 0.56 25.53 1.44
N ASP A 9 0.09 24.50 2.15
CA ASP A 9 0.16 24.48 3.61
C ASP A 9 1.50 23.89 4.06
N PRO A 10 2.38 24.65 4.76
CA PRO A 10 3.65 24.13 5.26
C PRO A 10 3.48 23.10 6.39
N LYS A 11 2.28 23.00 7.00
CA LYS A 11 1.93 22.05 8.05
C LYS A 11 1.38 20.73 7.51
N ALA A 12 1.01 20.64 6.22
CA ALA A 12 0.54 19.40 5.62
C ALA A 12 1.61 18.29 5.75
N ARG A 13 1.25 17.17 6.39
CA ARG A 13 2.16 16.07 6.73
C ARG A 13 2.00 14.89 5.77
N PRO A 14 3.01 14.02 5.60
CA PRO A 14 2.86 12.77 4.87
C PRO A 14 1.95 11.74 5.56
N TRP A 15 1.75 11.89 6.87
CA TRP A 15 1.03 10.95 7.74
C TRP A 15 -0.35 11.47 8.18
N SER A 16 -0.85 12.55 7.54
CA SER A 16 -2.24 12.98 7.69
C SER A 16 -3.18 11.88 7.20
N CYS A 17 -4.42 11.86 7.71
CA CYS A 17 -5.42 10.94 7.21
C CYS A 17 -5.60 11.10 5.70
N PRO A 18 -5.61 10.01 4.90
CA PRO A 18 -5.88 10.07 3.47
C PRO A 18 -7.23 10.72 3.13
N CYS A 19 -8.19 10.72 4.06
CA CYS A 19 -9.46 11.43 3.95
C CYS A 19 -9.34 12.97 3.90
N GLY A 20 -8.18 13.53 4.24
CA GLY A 20 -7.94 14.97 4.32
C GLY A 20 -8.74 15.71 5.39
N ARG A 21 -9.35 15.00 6.36
CA ARG A 21 -10.17 15.58 7.45
C ARG A 21 -9.61 15.35 8.85
N HIS A 22 -8.73 14.38 9.02
CA HIS A 22 -8.22 14.01 10.34
C HIS A 22 -6.69 14.13 10.39
N ALA A 23 -6.20 14.54 11.56
CA ALA A 23 -4.78 14.75 11.81
C ALA A 23 -3.95 13.45 11.75
N SER A 24 -4.59 12.29 11.91
CA SER A 24 -3.95 10.97 11.87
C SER A 24 -4.93 9.87 11.45
N PHE A 25 -4.38 8.70 11.13
CA PHE A 25 -5.19 7.50 10.87
C PHE A 25 -5.95 7.03 12.12
N ALA A 26 -5.37 7.18 13.31
CA ALA A 26 -6.03 6.85 14.57
C ALA A 26 -7.25 7.74 14.85
N ALA A 27 -7.13 9.05 14.59
CA ALA A 27 -8.26 9.97 14.69
C ALA A 27 -9.37 9.64 13.68
N HIS A 28 -9.00 9.18 12.48
CA HIS A 28 -9.97 8.71 11.49
C HIS A 28 -10.65 7.41 11.89
N ALA A 29 -9.91 6.43 12.41
CA ALA A 29 -10.47 5.18 12.92
C ALA A 29 -11.42 5.43 14.10
N ALA A 30 -11.08 6.35 15.01
CA ALA A 30 -11.96 6.76 16.09
C ALA A 30 -13.26 7.43 15.58
N ALA A 31 -13.16 8.26 14.54
CA ALA A 31 -14.33 8.88 13.92
C ALA A 31 -15.25 7.84 13.23
N LEU A 32 -14.66 6.85 12.54
CA LEU A 32 -15.42 5.74 11.94
C LEU A 32 -16.07 4.80 12.98
N ALA A 33 -15.50 4.71 14.18
CA ALA A 33 -16.06 3.91 15.26
C ALA A 33 -17.29 4.56 15.92
N CYS A 34 -17.52 5.86 15.73
CA CYS A 34 -18.60 6.60 16.36
C CYS A 34 -19.82 6.89 15.46
N GLU A 35 -19.75 6.72 14.13
CA GLU A 35 -20.89 6.98 13.24
C GLU A 35 -20.95 6.01 12.05
N THR A 36 -22.17 5.69 11.60
CA THR A 36 -22.43 5.06 10.30
C THR A 36 -21.80 5.91 9.21
N VAL A 37 -20.92 5.33 8.39
CA VAL A 37 -20.24 6.02 7.29
C VAL A 37 -21.29 6.54 6.30
N ALA A 38 -21.75 7.77 6.50
CA ALA A 38 -22.27 8.56 5.42
C ALA A 38 -21.08 8.80 4.50
N ASP A 39 -21.14 8.25 3.27
CA ASP A 39 -20.24 8.64 2.20
C ASP A 39 -20.33 10.17 2.11
N PRO A 40 -19.28 10.90 2.49
CA PRO A 40 -19.38 12.34 2.52
C PRO A 40 -19.44 12.81 1.09
N GLU A 41 -20.34 13.75 0.81
CA GLU A 41 -20.32 14.47 -0.46
C GLU A 41 -18.87 14.87 -0.81
N PRO A 42 -18.44 14.61 -2.06
CA PRO A 42 -17.13 15.03 -2.50
C PRO A 42 -17.06 16.56 -2.34
N ARG A 43 -15.95 17.09 -1.82
CA ARG A 43 -15.55 18.47 -2.17
C ARG A 43 -15.74 18.55 -3.68
N GLY A 44 -16.62 19.44 -4.16
CA GLY A 44 -17.14 19.40 -5.54
C GLY A 44 -16.06 19.02 -6.55
N ALA A 45 -16.40 18.20 -7.54
CA ALA A 45 -15.44 17.54 -8.43
C ALA A 45 -14.36 18.48 -9.03
N GLU A 46 -14.70 19.76 -9.18
CA GLU A 46 -13.83 20.88 -9.60
C GLU A 46 -12.76 21.26 -8.55
N ALA A 47 -13.14 21.39 -7.27
CA ALA A 47 -12.18 21.64 -6.19
C ALA A 47 -11.17 20.49 -6.03
N LEU A 48 -11.57 19.25 -6.32
CA LEU A 48 -10.66 18.10 -6.33
C LEU A 48 -9.71 18.16 -7.54
N ALA A 49 -10.21 18.52 -8.72
CA ALA A 49 -9.41 18.70 -9.93
C ALA A 49 -8.32 19.76 -9.73
N ASP A 50 -8.68 20.91 -9.17
CA ASP A 50 -7.76 21.98 -8.81
C ASP A 50 -6.65 21.49 -7.88
N ARG A 51 -7.00 20.71 -6.85
CA ARG A 51 -6.04 20.14 -5.91
C ARG A 51 -5.08 19.16 -6.54
N ILE A 52 -5.56 18.33 -7.47
CA ILE A 52 -4.74 17.38 -8.21
C ILE A 52 -3.70 18.14 -9.03
N VAL A 53 -4.12 19.18 -9.78
CA VAL A 53 -3.24 20.01 -10.60
C VAL A 53 -2.19 20.71 -9.74
N GLU A 54 -2.62 21.40 -8.67
CA GLU A 54 -1.71 22.09 -7.75
C GLU A 54 -0.69 21.12 -7.13
N THR A 55 -1.13 19.94 -6.69
CA THR A 55 -0.26 18.93 -6.07
C THR A 55 0.71 18.35 -7.08
N ALA A 56 0.26 18.06 -8.30
CA ALA A 56 1.10 17.52 -9.37
C ALA A 56 2.20 18.51 -9.75
N VAL A 57 1.85 19.77 -9.98
CA VAL A 57 2.81 20.84 -10.32
C VAL A 57 3.78 21.07 -9.17
N THR A 58 3.28 21.16 -7.93
CA THR A 58 4.12 21.35 -6.74
C THR A 58 5.13 20.21 -6.58
N ARG A 59 4.72 18.96 -6.79
CA ARG A 59 5.61 17.80 -6.74
C ARG A 59 6.66 17.84 -7.85
N ALA A 60 6.28 18.24 -9.06
CA ALA A 60 7.20 18.38 -10.18
C ALA A 60 8.27 19.47 -9.93
N VAL A 61 7.87 20.61 -9.36
CA VAL A 61 8.80 21.74 -9.11
C VAL A 61 9.73 21.46 -7.93
N PHE A 62 9.22 20.98 -6.79
CA PHE A 62 10.04 20.84 -5.58
C PHE A 62 10.73 19.48 -5.44
N GLY A 63 10.20 18.43 -6.07
CA GLY A 63 10.70 17.05 -6.04
C GLY A 63 10.59 16.33 -4.68
N THR A 64 10.69 17.06 -3.56
CA THR A 64 10.60 16.52 -2.20
C THR A 64 9.74 17.39 -1.30
N GLU A 65 9.04 16.76 -0.37
CA GLU A 65 8.20 17.44 0.63
C GLU A 65 9.01 18.36 1.56
N ALA A 66 10.28 18.02 1.85
CA ALA A 66 11.15 18.84 2.68
C ALA A 66 11.45 20.20 2.02
N ARG A 67 11.79 20.20 0.72
CA ARG A 67 12.04 21.43 -0.04
C ARG A 67 10.77 22.28 -0.17
N ARG A 68 9.63 21.65 -0.47
CA ARG A 68 8.34 22.32 -0.51
C ARG A 68 8.05 23.04 0.81
N ARG A 69 8.12 22.33 1.93
CA ARG A 69 7.81 22.87 3.27
C ARG A 69 8.76 24.00 3.66
N ALA A 70 10.06 23.87 3.36
CA ALA A 70 11.03 24.92 3.63
C ALA A 70 10.72 26.20 2.83
N PHE A 71 10.45 26.06 1.53
CA PHE A 71 10.12 27.19 0.66
C PHE A 71 8.81 27.86 1.08
N VAL A 72 7.73 27.09 1.19
CA VAL A 72 6.40 27.61 1.58
C VAL A 72 6.43 28.22 2.99
N GLY A 73 7.19 27.62 3.91
CA GLY A 73 7.39 28.17 5.25
C GLY A 73 8.15 29.49 5.26
N LEU A 74 9.07 29.69 4.30
CA LEU A 74 9.87 30.91 4.16
C LEU A 74 9.08 32.06 3.51
N VAL A 75 8.43 31.80 2.37
CA VAL A 75 7.77 32.86 1.59
C VAL A 75 6.30 33.06 1.95
N GLY A 76 5.71 32.10 2.66
CA GLY A 76 4.29 32.07 2.97
C GLY A 76 3.43 31.56 1.80
N ARG A 77 2.23 31.10 2.14
CA ARG A 77 1.31 30.42 1.24
C ARG A 77 0.99 31.20 -0.05
N ALA A 78 0.61 32.47 0.10
CA ALA A 78 0.18 33.30 -1.04
C ALA A 78 1.33 33.60 -2.01
N ALA A 79 2.51 33.92 -1.49
CA ALA A 79 3.69 34.18 -2.30
C ALA A 79 4.19 32.91 -3.01
N ALA A 80 4.11 31.75 -2.35
CA ALA A 80 4.46 30.47 -2.97
C ALA A 80 3.54 30.13 -4.15
N ALA A 81 2.23 30.34 -4.00
CA ALA A 81 1.26 30.13 -5.08
C ALA A 81 1.48 31.11 -6.24
N ALA A 82 1.77 32.38 -5.97
CA ALA A 82 2.06 33.38 -6.99
C ALA A 82 3.37 33.08 -7.76
N ALA A 83 4.43 32.68 -7.04
CA ALA A 83 5.71 32.31 -7.65
C ALA A 83 5.57 31.09 -8.58
N LEU A 84 4.78 30.10 -8.18
CA LEU A 84 4.47 28.95 -9.03
C LEU A 84 3.60 29.34 -10.24
N GLY A 85 2.61 30.20 -10.04
CA GLY A 85 1.78 30.75 -11.11
C GLY A 85 2.55 31.55 -12.16
N ALA A 86 3.67 32.19 -11.77
CA ALA A 86 4.55 32.93 -12.66
C ALA A 86 5.42 32.03 -13.56
N VAL A 87 5.78 30.83 -13.07
CA VAL A 87 6.64 29.88 -13.80
C VAL A 87 5.81 28.85 -14.58
N PHE A 88 4.60 28.54 -14.11
CA PHE A 88 3.67 27.63 -14.75
C PHE A 88 2.24 28.20 -14.63
N PRO A 89 1.50 28.40 -15.73
CA PRO A 89 0.19 29.03 -15.71
C PRO A 89 -0.87 28.11 -15.09
N LEU A 90 -0.91 28.05 -13.75
CA LEU A 90 -1.76 27.17 -12.96
C LEU A 90 -3.25 27.32 -13.31
N GLY A 91 -3.72 28.55 -13.59
CA GLY A 91 -5.11 28.80 -14.02
C GLY A 91 -5.46 28.07 -15.31
N ARG A 92 -4.62 28.20 -16.35
CA ARG A 92 -4.81 27.48 -17.62
C ARG A 92 -4.67 25.98 -17.48
N ALA A 93 -3.80 25.51 -16.60
CA ALA A 93 -3.65 24.07 -16.35
C ALA A 93 -4.88 23.48 -15.66
N LYS A 94 -5.51 24.24 -14.74
CA LYS A 94 -6.78 23.86 -14.10
C LYS A 94 -7.93 23.85 -15.09
N GLU A 95 -8.06 24.89 -15.90
CA GLU A 95 -9.06 24.98 -16.98
C GLU A 95 -8.91 23.81 -17.96
N ALA A 96 -7.70 23.56 -18.48
CA ALA A 96 -7.44 22.46 -19.39
C ALA A 96 -7.75 21.08 -18.77
N PHE A 97 -7.46 20.90 -17.47
CA PHE A 97 -7.78 19.66 -16.76
C PHE A 97 -9.28 19.50 -16.49
N ALA A 98 -10.01 20.61 -16.27
CA ALA A 98 -11.46 20.62 -16.09
C ALA A 98 -12.21 20.33 -17.41
N GLU A 99 -11.69 20.84 -18.54
CA GLU A 99 -12.25 20.62 -19.87
C GLU A 99 -11.93 19.24 -20.46
N THR A 100 -10.84 18.61 -20.02
CA THR A 100 -10.47 17.27 -20.48
C THR A 100 -11.52 16.26 -19.97
N PRO A 101 -12.23 15.55 -20.87
CA PRO A 101 -13.14 14.49 -20.45
C PRO A 101 -12.38 13.50 -19.59
N ARG A 102 -12.85 13.20 -18.38
CA ARG A 102 -12.28 12.19 -17.46
C ARG A 102 -12.47 10.77 -18.01
N ARG A 103 -11.91 10.53 -19.20
CA ARG A 103 -11.86 9.25 -19.86
C ARG A 103 -10.65 8.52 -19.30
N ILE A 104 -10.89 7.30 -18.84
CA ILE A 104 -9.83 6.40 -18.40
C ILE A 104 -8.82 6.24 -19.55
N GLU A 105 -7.56 6.51 -19.24
CA GLU A 105 -6.45 6.55 -20.19
C GLU A 105 -6.12 5.15 -20.71
N LYS A 106 -6.30 4.13 -19.87
CA LYS A 106 -6.10 2.71 -20.21
C LYS A 106 -7.22 1.85 -19.63
N ARG A 107 -8.05 1.28 -20.52
CA ARG A 107 -9.21 0.46 -20.13
C ARG A 107 -8.85 -1.00 -19.90
N ASP A 108 -7.99 -1.56 -20.75
CA ASP A 108 -7.59 -2.97 -20.67
C ASP A 108 -6.39 -3.13 -19.73
N LEU A 109 -6.63 -3.71 -18.56
CA LEU A 109 -5.63 -3.86 -17.49
C LEU A 109 -5.27 -5.33 -17.26
N LYS A 110 -3.99 -5.59 -17.00
CA LYS A 110 -3.52 -6.89 -16.50
C LYS A 110 -3.23 -6.79 -15.00
N VAL A 111 -3.86 -7.63 -14.19
CA VAL A 111 -3.67 -7.62 -12.72
C VAL A 111 -3.05 -8.93 -12.25
N GLY A 112 -1.83 -8.88 -11.73
CA GLY A 112 -1.15 -10.05 -11.17
C GLY A 112 -1.62 -10.38 -9.76
N PHE A 113 -1.85 -11.65 -9.45
CA PHE A 113 -2.23 -12.06 -8.09
C PHE A 113 -1.68 -13.42 -7.66
N ILE A 114 -1.56 -13.60 -6.34
CA ILE A 114 -1.34 -14.90 -5.70
C ILE A 114 -2.70 -15.46 -5.25
N PRO A 115 -3.00 -16.75 -5.51
CA PRO A 115 -4.30 -17.35 -5.20
C PRO A 115 -4.45 -17.67 -3.71
N ILE A 116 -4.62 -16.61 -2.91
CA ILE A 116 -4.96 -16.65 -1.48
C ILE A 116 -6.19 -15.79 -1.24
N THR A 117 -6.85 -15.98 -0.09
CA THR A 117 -8.11 -15.30 0.26
C THR A 117 -8.02 -13.78 0.18
N CYS A 118 -6.85 -13.19 0.43
CA CYS A 118 -6.62 -11.74 0.33
C CYS A 118 -6.91 -11.19 -1.07
N ALA A 119 -6.68 -11.98 -2.13
CA ALA A 119 -6.90 -11.58 -3.51
C ALA A 119 -8.37 -11.59 -3.94
N THR A 120 -9.30 -11.99 -3.06
CA THR A 120 -10.74 -12.12 -3.37
C THR A 120 -11.31 -10.87 -4.04
N PRO A 121 -11.06 -9.63 -3.56
CA PRO A 121 -11.58 -8.42 -4.21
C PRO A 121 -11.12 -8.28 -5.66
N ILE A 122 -9.87 -8.61 -5.97
CA ILE A 122 -9.31 -8.54 -7.33
C ILE A 122 -9.95 -9.59 -8.24
N ILE A 123 -10.10 -10.82 -7.75
CA ILE A 123 -10.61 -11.96 -8.53
C ILE A 123 -12.11 -11.80 -8.77
N MET A 124 -12.87 -11.41 -7.74
CA MET A 124 -14.34 -11.33 -7.81
C MET A 124 -14.85 -10.07 -8.50
N ALA A 125 -14.01 -9.05 -8.68
CA ALA A 125 -14.43 -7.81 -9.34
C ALA A 125 -14.89 -7.99 -10.79
N GLU A 126 -14.37 -8.98 -11.53
CA GLU A 126 -14.82 -9.29 -12.90
C GLU A 126 -16.19 -9.98 -12.94
N PRO A 127 -16.41 -11.14 -12.28
CA PRO A 127 -17.72 -11.82 -12.31
C PRO A 127 -18.84 -10.99 -11.67
N LEU A 128 -18.51 -10.10 -10.72
CA LEU A 128 -19.48 -9.16 -10.12
C LEU A 128 -19.68 -7.89 -10.95
N GLY A 129 -18.97 -7.73 -12.07
CA GLY A 129 -19.12 -6.59 -12.98
C GLY A 129 -18.56 -5.26 -12.47
N PHE A 130 -17.77 -5.25 -11.39
CA PHE A 130 -17.21 -4.03 -10.82
C PHE A 130 -16.21 -3.34 -11.76
N TYR A 131 -15.36 -4.08 -12.48
CA TYR A 131 -14.45 -3.46 -13.46
C TYR A 131 -15.24 -2.75 -14.56
N LYS A 132 -16.22 -3.44 -15.17
CA LYS A 132 -17.08 -2.89 -16.24
C LYS A 132 -17.89 -1.69 -15.78
N LYS A 133 -18.44 -1.73 -14.55
CA LYS A 133 -19.15 -0.59 -13.93
C LYS A 133 -18.29 0.68 -13.91
N HIS A 134 -16.98 0.52 -13.75
CA HIS A 134 -16.01 1.61 -13.76
C HIS A 134 -15.29 1.79 -15.10
N GLY A 135 -15.78 1.20 -16.21
CA GLY A 135 -15.20 1.38 -17.54
C GLY A 135 -13.84 0.70 -17.75
N LEU A 136 -13.50 -0.29 -16.92
CA LEU A 136 -12.28 -1.08 -16.98
C LEU A 136 -12.56 -2.51 -17.49
N ASN A 137 -11.60 -3.07 -18.21
CA ASN A 137 -11.56 -4.47 -18.63
C ASN A 137 -10.30 -5.11 -18.01
N ALA A 138 -10.44 -5.81 -16.89
CA ALA A 138 -9.30 -6.37 -16.19
C ALA A 138 -9.13 -7.87 -16.48
N THR A 139 -7.90 -8.29 -16.82
CA THR A 139 -7.51 -9.70 -16.91
C THR A 139 -6.64 -10.04 -15.71
N VAL A 140 -7.10 -10.98 -14.88
CA VAL A 140 -6.34 -11.45 -13.71
C VAL A 140 -5.36 -12.56 -14.08
N LYS A 141 -4.08 -12.41 -13.71
CA LYS A 141 -3.00 -13.37 -13.97
C LYS A 141 -2.54 -14.01 -12.67
N ARG A 142 -2.71 -15.33 -12.55
CA ARG A 142 -2.23 -16.11 -11.41
C ARG A 142 -0.70 -16.23 -11.46
N ALA A 143 -0.02 -15.83 -10.38
CA ALA A 143 1.41 -16.03 -10.19
C ALA A 143 1.70 -17.30 -9.38
N ALA A 144 2.87 -17.89 -9.62
CA ALA A 144 3.37 -19.06 -8.88
C ALA A 144 4.05 -18.71 -7.55
N GLY A 145 4.36 -17.44 -7.31
CA GLY A 145 5.01 -16.97 -6.08
C GLY A 145 5.28 -15.47 -6.08
N TRP A 146 5.66 -14.93 -4.92
CA TRP A 146 5.81 -13.48 -4.72
C TRP A 146 6.96 -12.85 -5.51
N ALA A 147 8.04 -13.60 -5.78
CA ALA A 147 9.12 -13.12 -6.66
C ALA A 147 8.59 -12.83 -8.07
N MET A 148 7.73 -13.69 -8.61
CA MET A 148 7.12 -13.49 -9.93
C MET A 148 6.19 -12.26 -9.95
N ILE A 149 5.41 -12.04 -8.88
CA ILE A 149 4.62 -10.81 -8.72
C ILE A 149 5.49 -9.56 -8.76
N ARG A 150 6.59 -9.56 -7.99
CA ARG A 150 7.56 -8.45 -7.97
C ARG A 150 8.10 -8.19 -9.37
N ASP A 151 8.57 -9.24 -10.04
CA ASP A 151 9.24 -9.11 -11.34
C ASP A 151 8.26 -8.65 -12.43
N TRP A 152 7.04 -9.22 -12.47
CA TRP A 152 5.98 -8.76 -13.38
C TRP A 152 5.65 -7.29 -13.18
N ALA A 153 5.55 -6.85 -11.93
CA ALA A 153 5.19 -5.48 -11.60
C ALA A 153 6.32 -4.49 -11.93
N ILE A 154 7.58 -4.86 -11.65
CA ILE A 154 8.76 -4.05 -12.01
C ILE A 154 8.91 -3.94 -13.53
N ASN A 155 8.72 -5.05 -14.25
CA ASN A 155 8.89 -5.11 -15.71
C ASN A 155 7.67 -4.62 -16.49
N LYS A 156 6.60 -4.18 -15.80
CA LYS A 156 5.33 -3.76 -16.42
C LYS A 156 4.66 -4.85 -17.27
N GLU A 157 4.86 -6.13 -16.91
CA GLU A 157 4.11 -7.24 -17.49
C GLU A 157 2.65 -7.28 -16.99
N VAL A 158 2.40 -6.63 -15.85
CA VAL A 158 1.09 -6.33 -15.27
C VAL A 158 0.99 -4.85 -14.95
N ASP A 159 -0.22 -4.32 -15.01
CA ASP A 159 -0.54 -2.91 -14.72
C ASP A 159 -0.76 -2.67 -13.22
N ALA A 160 -1.28 -3.67 -12.53
CA ALA A 160 -1.41 -3.71 -11.09
C ALA A 160 -1.05 -5.09 -10.56
N ALA A 161 -0.64 -5.17 -9.30
CA ALA A 161 -0.35 -6.44 -8.68
C ALA A 161 -0.77 -6.45 -7.21
N HIS A 162 -1.41 -7.55 -6.81
CA HIS A 162 -1.58 -7.90 -5.40
C HIS A 162 -0.20 -8.15 -4.81
N MET A 163 0.19 -7.37 -3.81
CA MET A 163 1.50 -7.42 -3.17
C MET A 163 1.40 -7.50 -1.66
N LEU A 164 2.44 -8.06 -1.04
CA LEU A 164 2.62 -7.95 0.40
C LEU A 164 2.96 -6.50 0.74
N THR A 165 2.33 -5.92 1.76
CA THR A 165 2.47 -4.49 2.13
C THR A 165 3.91 -3.96 2.15
N PRO A 166 4.93 -4.72 2.60
CA PRO A 166 6.31 -4.22 2.58
C PRO A 166 6.96 -4.18 1.20
N MET A 167 6.45 -4.93 0.20
CA MET A 167 7.08 -5.04 -1.12
C MET A 167 7.16 -3.71 -1.87
N PRO A 168 6.08 -2.89 -2.00
CA PRO A 168 6.18 -1.59 -2.66
C PRO A 168 7.25 -0.68 -2.04
N LEU A 169 7.37 -0.70 -0.70
CA LEU A 169 8.39 0.07 0.02
C LEU A 169 9.80 -0.48 -0.25
N ALA A 170 9.99 -1.80 -0.16
CA ALA A 170 11.26 -2.44 -0.45
C ALA A 170 11.73 -2.16 -1.89
N ILE A 171 10.83 -2.28 -2.88
CA ILE A 171 11.11 -1.97 -4.29
C ILE A 171 11.50 -0.49 -4.45
N THR A 172 10.79 0.43 -3.78
CA THR A 172 11.11 1.86 -3.83
C THR A 172 12.50 2.15 -3.27
N LEU A 173 12.90 1.45 -2.21
CA LEU A 173 14.23 1.58 -1.59
C LEU A 173 15.34 0.78 -2.29
N GLY A 174 15.01 -0.05 -3.28
CA GLY A 174 15.98 -0.96 -3.92
C GLY A 174 16.39 -2.15 -3.05
N ALA A 175 15.63 -2.45 -2.01
CA ALA A 175 15.88 -3.59 -1.13
C ALA A 175 15.40 -4.89 -1.83
N GLY A 176 16.33 -5.68 -2.36
CA GLY A 176 16.03 -6.94 -3.06
C GLY A 176 15.46 -6.79 -4.47
N SER A 177 15.60 -5.61 -5.09
CA SER A 177 15.36 -5.35 -6.51
C SER A 177 16.05 -4.06 -6.95
N MET A 178 16.01 -3.74 -8.24
CA MET A 178 16.35 -2.40 -8.70
C MET A 178 15.38 -1.37 -8.08
N PRO A 179 15.87 -0.20 -7.62
CA PRO A 179 15.02 0.81 -7.03
C PRO A 179 14.05 1.38 -8.06
N LYS A 180 12.76 1.31 -7.75
CA LYS A 180 11.69 1.84 -8.62
C LYS A 180 10.55 2.39 -7.78
N PRO A 181 10.16 3.67 -7.96
CA PRO A 181 9.01 4.21 -7.24
C PRO A 181 7.77 3.35 -7.46
N PHE A 182 7.19 2.86 -6.36
CA PHE A 182 5.99 2.03 -6.39
C PHE A 182 4.91 2.63 -5.48
N TYR A 183 3.65 2.56 -5.93
CA TYR A 183 2.52 3.10 -5.20
C TYR A 183 1.60 1.97 -4.71
N MET A 184 1.16 2.07 -3.47
CA MET A 184 0.17 1.16 -2.86
C MET A 184 -1.13 1.95 -2.64
N PRO A 185 -2.07 1.92 -3.60
CA PRO A 185 -3.26 2.76 -3.53
C PRO A 185 -4.31 2.25 -2.53
N ALA A 186 -4.31 0.95 -2.24
CA ALA A 186 -5.26 0.31 -1.35
C ALA A 186 -4.59 -0.82 -0.57
N VAL A 187 -5.16 -1.11 0.60
CA VAL A 187 -4.86 -2.31 1.38
C VAL A 187 -6.06 -3.24 1.25
N GLU A 188 -5.85 -4.41 0.65
CA GLU A 188 -6.92 -5.37 0.34
C GLU A 188 -7.49 -6.05 1.60
N ASN A 189 -6.64 -6.28 2.59
CA ASN A 189 -7.03 -6.85 3.87
C ASN A 189 -6.06 -6.44 4.99
N ILE A 190 -6.59 -6.41 6.20
CA ILE A 190 -5.84 -6.41 7.44
C ILE A 190 -6.26 -7.69 8.16
N ASN A 191 -5.30 -8.55 8.53
CA ASN A 191 -5.51 -9.88 9.16
C ASN A 191 -5.72 -11.05 8.19
N GLY A 192 -5.98 -12.24 8.73
CA GLY A 192 -6.11 -13.50 7.97
C GLY A 192 -4.80 -14.29 7.81
N GLN A 193 -3.74 -13.88 8.50
CA GLN A 193 -2.47 -14.60 8.55
C GLN A 193 -2.33 -15.41 9.85
N ALA A 194 -1.48 -16.44 9.83
CA ALA A 194 -1.24 -17.28 10.99
C ALA A 194 0.20 -17.81 11.03
N ILE A 195 0.75 -17.91 12.23
CA ILE A 195 1.92 -18.73 12.50
C ILE A 195 1.41 -20.13 12.87
N THR A 196 1.85 -21.13 12.12
CA THR A 196 1.45 -22.52 12.33
C THR A 196 2.66 -23.39 12.63
N LEU A 197 2.46 -24.41 13.46
CA LEU A 197 3.43 -25.46 13.74
C LEU A 197 2.83 -26.81 13.38
N HIS A 198 3.68 -27.74 12.96
CA HIS A 198 3.29 -29.14 12.78
C HIS A 198 2.85 -29.74 14.13
N ILE A 199 1.86 -30.66 14.13
CA ILE A 199 1.28 -31.24 15.36
C ILE A 199 2.32 -31.89 16.29
N LYS A 200 3.43 -32.38 15.72
CA LYS A 200 4.59 -32.91 16.48
C LYS A 200 5.16 -31.93 17.50
N HIS A 201 4.96 -30.63 17.32
CA HIS A 201 5.37 -29.57 18.23
C HIS A 201 4.22 -29.12 19.15
N LYS A 202 3.27 -29.98 19.48
CA LYS A 202 2.12 -29.66 20.35
C LYS A 202 2.51 -29.15 21.75
N GLU A 203 3.67 -29.59 22.24
CA GLU A 203 4.19 -29.20 23.56
C GLU A 203 4.73 -27.77 23.62
N VAL A 204 4.94 -27.12 22.48
CA VAL A 204 5.38 -25.71 22.42
C VAL A 204 4.26 -24.81 22.95
N LYS A 205 4.52 -24.05 24.00
CA LYS A 205 3.51 -23.17 24.62
C LYS A 205 3.77 -21.70 24.29
N THR A 206 5.03 -21.34 24.14
CA THR A 206 5.47 -19.96 23.94
C THR A 206 6.50 -19.87 22.83
N ALA A 207 6.77 -18.65 22.36
CA ALA A 207 7.86 -18.40 21.42
C ALA A 207 9.23 -18.82 22.00
N ALA A 208 9.43 -18.75 23.33
CA ALA A 208 10.68 -19.16 23.98
C ALA A 208 11.05 -20.64 23.73
N ASP A 209 10.05 -21.51 23.56
CA ASP A 209 10.22 -22.94 23.29
C ASP A 209 10.66 -23.23 21.83
N MET A 210 10.69 -22.20 20.98
CA MET A 210 10.97 -22.32 19.54
C MET A 210 12.44 -22.11 19.18
N LYS A 211 13.34 -22.00 20.17
CA LYS A 211 14.80 -21.91 19.92
C LYS A 211 15.28 -23.15 19.16
N GLY A 212 16.11 -22.92 18.15
CA GLY A 212 16.61 -23.95 17.23
C GLY A 212 15.66 -24.30 16.08
N PHE A 213 14.46 -23.73 16.02
CA PHE A 213 13.49 -24.07 14.98
C PHE A 213 13.91 -23.51 13.61
N ARG A 214 13.41 -24.15 12.56
CA ARG A 214 13.47 -23.65 11.19
C ARG A 214 12.07 -23.28 10.72
N PHE A 215 11.88 -22.01 10.38
CA PHE A 215 10.62 -21.45 9.91
C PHE A 215 10.68 -21.15 8.42
N CYS A 216 9.51 -21.27 7.78
CA CYS A 216 9.30 -20.92 6.39
C CYS A 216 8.49 -19.64 6.30
N VAL A 217 8.90 -18.71 5.45
CA VAL A 217 8.15 -17.49 5.10
C VAL A 217 8.00 -17.41 3.59
N PRO A 218 6.97 -16.73 3.06
CA PRO A 218 6.71 -16.75 1.63
C PRO A 218 7.59 -15.76 0.85
N PHE A 219 8.16 -14.75 1.52
CA PHE A 219 9.05 -13.76 0.94
C PHE A 219 9.82 -12.98 2.02
N ASP A 220 11.01 -12.45 1.71
CA ASP A 220 11.83 -11.70 2.68
C ASP A 220 11.13 -10.43 3.16
N TYR A 221 10.68 -9.59 2.22
CA TYR A 221 9.95 -8.36 2.51
C TYR A 221 8.44 -8.64 2.60
N SER A 222 8.03 -9.37 3.65
CA SER A 222 6.64 -9.76 3.86
C SER A 222 6.13 -9.50 5.27
N MET A 223 4.82 -9.27 5.40
CA MET A 223 4.15 -9.19 6.70
C MET A 223 4.34 -10.48 7.50
N HIS A 224 4.38 -11.65 6.86
CA HIS A 224 4.62 -12.93 7.53
C HIS A 224 5.98 -12.98 8.21
N ASN A 225 7.04 -12.53 7.52
CA ASN A 225 8.38 -12.49 8.08
C ASN A 225 8.44 -11.51 9.27
N TYR A 226 7.84 -10.33 9.13
CA TYR A 226 7.84 -9.35 10.21
C TYR A 226 7.00 -9.76 11.42
N LEU A 227 5.82 -10.34 11.21
CA LEU A 227 4.98 -10.85 12.28
C LEU A 227 5.64 -12.02 13.01
N LEU A 228 6.29 -12.94 12.29
CA LEU A 228 7.04 -14.04 12.90
C LEU A 228 8.21 -13.50 13.73
N ARG A 229 9.00 -12.57 13.17
CA ARG A 229 10.12 -11.96 13.88
C ARG A 229 9.67 -11.23 15.14
N TYR A 230 8.56 -10.49 15.05
CA TYR A 230 7.96 -9.79 16.17
C TYR A 230 7.54 -10.77 17.27
N PHE A 231 6.77 -11.82 16.90
CA PHE A 231 6.31 -12.85 17.82
C PHE A 231 7.47 -13.60 18.52
N LEU A 232 8.54 -13.92 17.78
CA LEU A 232 9.73 -14.55 18.35
C LEU A 232 10.47 -13.63 19.32
N ALA A 233 10.66 -12.36 18.93
CA ALA A 233 11.34 -11.37 19.76
C ALA A 233 10.58 -11.09 21.06
N GLU A 234 9.25 -11.04 21.01
CA GLU A 234 8.38 -10.90 22.20
C GLU A 234 8.58 -12.07 23.19
N GLY A 235 8.85 -13.28 22.69
CA GLY A 235 9.21 -14.44 23.49
C GLY A 235 10.69 -14.55 23.88
N GLY A 236 11.51 -13.51 23.65
CA GLY A 236 12.94 -13.53 23.96
C GLY A 236 13.78 -14.45 23.05
N VAL A 237 13.28 -14.78 21.85
CA VAL A 237 14.00 -15.55 20.84
C VAL A 237 14.49 -14.63 19.74
N HIS A 238 15.81 -14.57 19.56
CA HIS A 238 16.40 -13.69 18.55
C HIS A 238 16.19 -14.27 17.15
N PRO A 239 15.42 -13.61 16.25
CA PRO A 239 14.98 -14.21 14.99
C PRO A 239 16.11 -14.54 13.99
N ASP A 240 17.27 -13.88 14.11
CA ASP A 240 18.43 -14.15 13.24
C ASP A 240 19.54 -15.02 13.88
N LYS A 241 19.44 -15.34 15.17
CA LYS A 241 20.49 -16.07 15.90
C LYS A 241 19.98 -17.40 16.43
N ASP A 242 18.79 -17.39 17.02
CA ASP A 242 18.23 -18.54 17.72
C ASP A 242 17.40 -19.44 16.80
N VAL A 243 17.01 -18.97 15.62
CA VAL A 243 16.19 -19.73 14.65
C VAL A 243 16.70 -19.54 13.23
N GLN A 244 16.20 -20.36 12.31
CA GLN A 244 16.47 -20.22 10.88
C GLN A 244 15.18 -19.85 10.14
N ILE A 245 15.11 -18.66 9.56
CA ILE A 245 14.00 -18.25 8.68
C ILE A 245 14.43 -18.43 7.23
N ARG A 246 13.63 -19.15 6.44
CA ARG A 246 13.90 -19.43 5.02
C ARG A 246 12.71 -19.05 4.15
N VAL A 247 12.99 -18.40 3.02
CA VAL A 247 11.97 -18.16 1.99
C VAL A 247 11.68 -19.47 1.29
N VAL A 248 10.40 -19.85 1.27
CA VAL A 248 9.92 -21.02 0.52
C VAL A 248 8.82 -20.55 -0.41
N ARG A 249 8.83 -21.07 -1.64
CA ARG A 249 7.72 -20.83 -2.58
C ARG A 249 6.43 -21.35 -1.97
N ILE A 250 5.32 -20.72 -2.32
CA ILE A 250 3.99 -21.24 -1.98
C ILE A 250 3.85 -22.59 -2.68
N ALA A 251 4.12 -23.66 -1.93
CA ALA A 251 3.77 -25.01 -2.33
C ALA A 251 2.29 -25.24 -2.00
N PRO A 252 1.60 -26.17 -2.68
CA PRO A 252 0.35 -26.70 -2.15
C PRO A 252 0.58 -27.18 -0.71
N VAL A 253 -0.40 -26.94 0.16
CA VAL A 253 -0.34 -27.35 1.58
C VAL A 253 0.07 -28.82 1.62
N GLN A 254 1.21 -29.11 2.25
CA GLN A 254 1.66 -30.49 2.36
C GLN A 254 0.68 -31.27 3.23
N PRO A 255 0.37 -32.54 2.88
CA PRO A 255 -0.45 -33.41 3.73
C PRO A 255 0.13 -33.44 5.15
N GLY A 256 -0.67 -33.09 6.15
CA GLY A 256 -0.24 -33.05 7.54
C GLY A 256 -1.20 -32.30 8.45
N GLU A 257 -1.16 -32.62 9.74
CA GLU A 257 -1.93 -31.92 10.77
C GLU A 257 -1.13 -30.71 11.29
N TRP A 258 -1.73 -29.54 11.13
CA TRP A 258 -1.14 -28.26 11.51
C TRP A 258 -1.97 -27.61 12.62
N ARG A 259 -1.29 -26.98 13.58
CA ARG A 259 -1.95 -26.17 14.60
C ARG A 259 -1.51 -24.72 14.51
N LYS A 260 -2.45 -23.80 14.75
CA LYS A 260 -2.20 -22.36 14.87
C LYS A 260 -1.62 -22.05 16.25
N VAL A 261 -0.60 -21.20 16.31
CA VAL A 261 0.14 -20.90 17.55
C VAL A 261 0.06 -19.43 17.95
N SER A 262 -0.42 -18.55 17.06
CA SER A 262 -0.65 -17.14 17.37
C SER A 262 -2.14 -16.78 17.27
N THR A 263 -2.73 -16.27 18.34
CA THR A 263 -4.00 -15.54 18.35
C THR A 263 -3.72 -14.15 18.92
N ASN A 264 -3.57 -13.15 18.06
CA ASN A 264 -3.81 -11.72 18.30
C ASN A 264 -3.13 -10.88 17.20
N ASN A 265 -3.97 -10.42 16.27
CA ASN A 265 -3.97 -9.13 15.58
C ASN A 265 -5.10 -9.18 14.54
#